data_AF-A0A971Q4P2-F1
#
_entry.id   AF-A0A971Q4P2-F1
#
_cell.length_a   1.000
_cell.length_b   1.000
_cell.length_c   1.000
_cell.angle_alpha   90.00
_cell.angle_beta   90.00
_cell.angle_gamma   90.00
#
_symmetry.space_group_name_H-M   'P 1'
#
loop_
_entity.id
_entity.type
_entity.pdbx_description
1 polymer ?
#
loop_
_entity_poly.entity_id
_entity_poly.type
_entity_poly.pdbx_seq_one_letter_code
_entity_poly.pdbx_strand_id
1 'polypeptide(L)'
;MKKILTDTDVALKLQDVVCPETDTILANLDAQAELVGKVKFLSDGPRRTEEFAIVEVAGLRMPLIVKAERLRVLESQPRVRVARSGGNRPRGRSSSC
;
A
#
# COMPACT_ATOMS: atom_id res chain seq x y z
N MET A 1 10.13 -5.07 -14.65
CA MET A 1 10.26 -4.77 -13.20
C MET A 1 9.03 -3.97 -12.77
N LYS A 2 8.35 -4.35 -11.67
CA LYS A 2 7.09 -3.72 -11.24
C LYS A 2 7.36 -2.29 -10.71
N LYS A 3 6.58 -1.31 -11.16
CA LYS A 3 6.67 0.09 -10.76
C LYS A 3 5.92 0.27 -9.43
N ILE A 4 6.61 0.80 -8.41
CA ILE A 4 5.98 1.17 -7.14
C ILE A 4 5.27 2.51 -7.35
N LEU A 5 4.02 2.62 -6.93
CA LEU A 5 3.24 3.84 -6.97
C LEU A 5 2.68 4.14 -5.57
N THR A 6 2.21 5.36 -5.36
CA THR A 6 1.39 5.69 -4.19
C THR A 6 0.15 4.80 -4.11
N ASP A 7 -0.33 4.54 -2.89
CA ASP A 7 -1.42 3.61 -2.55
C ASP A 7 -1.17 2.12 -2.88
N THR A 8 0.05 1.75 -3.29
CA THR A 8 0.43 0.35 -3.51
C THR A 8 0.67 -0.34 -2.17
N ASP A 9 0.14 -1.55 -2.02
CA ASP A 9 0.44 -2.42 -0.89
C ASP A 9 1.83 -3.03 -1.07
N VAL A 10 2.68 -2.90 -0.06
CA VAL A 10 4.08 -3.33 -0.10
C VAL A 10 4.44 -4.12 1.15
N ALA A 11 5.33 -5.08 0.99
CA ALA A 11 6.01 -5.74 2.08
C ALA A 11 7.43 -5.20 2.23
N LEU A 12 7.88 -5.09 3.47
CA LEU A 12 9.20 -4.61 3.86
C LEU A 12 9.71 -5.40 5.06
N LYS A 13 11.03 -5.53 5.20
CA LYS A 13 11.63 -6.06 6.43
C LYS A 13 11.91 -4.92 7.38
N LEU A 14 11.75 -5.18 8.68
CA LEU A 14 12.00 -4.18 9.70
C LEU A 14 13.44 -3.64 9.65
N GLN A 15 14.43 -4.50 9.42
CA GLN A 15 15.83 -4.11 9.21
C GLN A 15 16.11 -3.17 8.01
N ASP A 16 15.18 -3.06 7.05
CA ASP A 16 15.35 -2.20 5.86
C ASP A 16 14.77 -0.79 6.10
N VAL A 17 14.19 -0.53 7.28
CA VAL A 17 13.66 0.79 7.69
C VAL A 17 14.81 1.74 7.99
N VAL A 18 14.75 2.93 7.41
CA VAL A 18 15.72 4.02 7.61
C VAL A 18 15.29 4.95 8.74
N CYS A 19 13.99 5.18 8.88
CA CYS A 19 13.43 6.02 9.94
C CYS A 19 12.00 5.58 10.30
N PRO A 20 11.62 5.58 11.59
CA PRO A 20 12.51 5.73 12.75
C PRO A 20 13.54 4.59 12.82
N GLU A 21 14.62 4.78 13.56
CA GLU A 21 15.63 3.73 13.76
C GLU A 21 14.97 2.46 14.29
N THR A 22 15.45 1.32 13.80
CA THR A 22 14.89 -0.01 14.07
C THR A 22 14.72 -0.23 15.57
N ASP A 23 15.67 0.18 16.40
CA ASP A 23 15.64 0.03 17.86
C ASP A 23 14.41 0.69 18.51
N THR A 24 13.89 1.76 17.90
CA THR A 24 12.66 2.44 18.36
C THR A 24 11.41 1.62 18.06
N ILE A 25 11.43 0.79 17.01
CA ILE A 25 10.33 -0.10 16.62
C ILE A 25 10.47 -1.49 17.27
N LEU A 26 11.71 -1.96 17.43
CA LEU A 26 12.11 -3.30 17.86
C LEU A 26 11.86 -3.61 19.33
N ALA A 27 11.54 -2.61 20.16
CA ALA A 27 11.22 -2.84 21.57
C ALA A 27 10.13 -3.93 21.77
N ASN A 28 9.37 -4.28 20.72
CA ASN A 28 8.37 -5.35 20.75
C ASN A 28 8.35 -6.29 19.51
N LEU A 29 9.34 -6.27 18.61
CA LEU A 29 9.30 -7.02 17.33
C LEU A 29 10.64 -7.69 16.99
N ASP A 30 10.58 -8.85 16.33
CA ASP A 30 11.75 -9.52 15.76
C ASP A 30 12.28 -8.71 14.56
N ALA A 31 13.60 -8.51 14.47
CA ALA A 31 14.24 -7.77 13.37
C ALA A 31 14.03 -8.42 12.00
N GLN A 32 13.74 -9.72 11.96
CA GLN A 32 13.38 -10.43 10.72
C GLN A 32 11.89 -10.35 10.38
N ALA A 33 11.07 -9.69 11.20
CA ALA A 33 9.65 -9.54 10.93
C ALA A 33 9.42 -8.83 9.58
N GLU A 34 8.56 -9.45 8.78
CA GLU A 34 8.05 -8.85 7.55
C GLU A 34 6.81 -8.02 7.90
N LEU A 35 6.85 -6.74 7.56
CA LEU A 35 5.77 -5.78 7.76
C LEU A 35 5.07 -5.52 6.43
N VAL A 36 3.74 -5.42 6.48
CA VAL A 36 2.91 -5.06 5.34
C VAL A 36 2.36 -3.66 5.56
N GLY A 37 2.52 -2.80 4.56
CA GLY A 37 2.04 -1.44 4.62
C GLY A 37 1.63 -0.89 3.26
N LYS A 38 1.22 0.37 3.27
CA LYS A 38 0.77 1.10 2.09
C LYS A 38 1.68 2.29 1.82
N VAL A 39 2.15 2.42 0.59
CA VAL A 39 2.96 3.57 0.16
C VAL A 39 2.12 4.83 0.18
N LYS A 40 2.48 5.81 1.00
CA LYS A 40 1.86 7.15 1.04
C LYS A 40 2.59 8.18 0.21
N PHE A 41 3.90 8.03 0.12
CA PHE A 41 4.74 8.92 -0.66
C PHE A 41 5.90 8.12 -1.25
N LEU A 42 6.30 8.49 -2.45
CA LEU A 42 7.49 8.00 -3.12
C LEU A 42 8.27 9.22 -3.60
N SER A 43 9.51 9.36 -3.16
CA SER A 43 10.38 10.45 -3.61
C SER A 43 10.73 10.29 -5.08
N ASP A 44 10.85 11.41 -5.78
CA ASP A 44 11.35 11.53 -7.14
C ASP A 44 12.88 11.69 -7.15
N GLY A 45 13.58 10.62 -6.75
CA GLY A 45 15.04 10.60 -6.80
C GLY A 45 15.56 10.62 -8.26
N PRO A 46 16.70 11.25 -8.54
CA PRO A 46 17.32 11.21 -9.87
C PRO A 46 17.81 9.79 -10.23
N ARG A 47 17.98 8.94 -9.22
CA ARG A 47 18.38 7.53 -9.32
C ARG A 47 17.51 6.67 -8.41
N ARG A 48 17.12 5.50 -8.91
CA ARG A 48 16.25 4.55 -8.19
C ARG A 48 16.80 4.08 -6.84
N THR A 49 18.13 4.04 -6.68
CA THR A 49 18.81 3.64 -5.43
C THR A 49 18.73 4.71 -4.34
N GLU A 50 18.37 5.94 -4.72
CA GLU A 50 18.22 7.10 -3.84
C GLU A 50 16.74 7.40 -3.56
N GLU A 51 15.82 6.62 -4.13
CA GLU A 51 14.39 6.77 -3.87
C GLU A 51 14.03 6.18 -2.51
N PHE A 52 13.26 6.95 -1.73
CA PHE A 52 12.65 6.53 -0.48
C PHE A 52 11.13 6.54 -0.62
N ALA A 53 10.50 5.63 0.09
CA ALA A 53 9.07 5.55 0.23
C ALA A 53 8.70 5.77 1.70
N ILE A 54 7.63 6.54 1.90
CA ILE A 54 6.95 6.64 3.20
C ILE A 54 5.83 5.60 3.17
N VAL A 55 5.89 4.65 4.09
CA VAL A 55 4.96 3.52 4.18
C VAL A 55 4.20 3.60 5.49
N GLU A 56 2.86 3.59 5.41
CA GLU A 56 2.01 3.42 6.59
C GLU A 56 1.78 1.93 6.85
N VAL A 57 2.07 1.50 8.07
CA VAL A 57 1.85 0.13 8.55
C VAL A 57 0.75 0.16 9.61
N ALA A 58 -0.27 -0.68 9.45
CA ALA A 58 -1.35 -0.76 10.43
C ALA A 58 -0.80 -1.17 11.81
N GLY A 59 -1.21 -0.46 12.86
CA GLY A 59 -0.75 -0.70 14.22
C GLY A 59 0.50 0.11 14.63
N LEU A 60 1.19 0.75 13.68
CA LEU A 60 2.24 1.73 14.01
C LEU A 60 1.66 3.15 14.06
N ARG A 61 2.07 3.92 15.07
CA ARG A 61 1.62 5.31 15.25
C ARG A 61 2.32 6.30 14.32
N MET A 62 3.42 5.89 13.70
CA MET A 62 4.23 6.70 12.80
C MET A 62 4.50 5.94 11.50
N PRO A 63 4.62 6.65 10.37
CA PRO A 63 4.98 6.03 9.12
C PRO A 63 6.46 5.64 9.10
N LEU A 64 6.80 4.68 8.25
CA LEU A 64 8.16 4.17 8.07
C LEU A 64 8.77 4.73 6.78
N ILE A 65 10.00 5.20 6.86
CA ILE A 65 10.80 5.59 5.69
C ILE A 65 11.67 4.40 5.31
N VAL A 66 11.52 3.93 4.07
CA VAL A 66 12.21 2.74 3.55
C VAL A 66 12.78 3.06 2.18
N LYS A 67 13.95 2.51 1.83
CA LYS A 67 14.47 2.61 0.46
C LYS A 67 13.54 1.88 -0.51
N ALA A 68 13.15 2.54 -1.60
CA ALA A 68 12.18 1.99 -2.55
C ALA A 68 12.63 0.66 -3.18
N GLU A 69 13.94 0.46 -3.37
CA GLU A 69 14.52 -0.79 -3.86
C GLU A 69 14.33 -2.00 -2.92
N ARG A 70 14.07 -1.76 -1.62
CA ARG A 70 13.85 -2.80 -0.61
C ARG A 70 12.39 -3.21 -0.48
N LEU A 71 11.48 -2.46 -1.10
CA LEU A 71 10.06 -2.75 -1.06
C LEU A 71 9.69 -3.85 -2.07
N ARG A 72 8.88 -4.80 -1.61
CA ARG A 72 8.24 -5.79 -2.46
C ARG A 72 6.78 -5.42 -2.67
N VAL A 73 6.40 -5.16 -3.92
CA VAL A 73 4.98 -4.94 -4.27
C VAL A 73 4.19 -6.23 -4.02
N LEU A 74 3.20 -6.15 -3.15
CA LEU A 74 2.18 -7.17 -3.01
C LEU A 74 1.18 -6.94 -4.13
N GLU A 75 0.83 -7.97 -4.88
CA GLU A 75 -0.15 -7.83 -5.97
C GLU A 75 -1.50 -7.40 -5.39
N SER A 76 -1.77 -6.10 -5.40
CA SER A 76 -3.12 -5.60 -5.20
C SER A 76 -3.97 -6.19 -6.33
N GLN A 77 -4.89 -7.08 -5.98
CA GLN A 77 -5.98 -7.48 -6.86
C GLN A 77 -6.51 -6.22 -7.56
N PRO A 78 -6.69 -6.24 -8.90
CA PRO A 78 -7.14 -5.05 -9.62
C PRO A 78 -8.40 -4.54 -8.93
N ARG A 79 -8.39 -3.27 -8.51
CA ARG A 79 -9.58 -2.61 -7.98
C ARG A 79 -10.68 -2.82 -9.01
N VAL A 80 -11.58 -3.76 -8.74
CA VAL A 80 -12.77 -3.99 -9.56
C VAL A 80 -13.45 -2.64 -9.61
N ARG A 81 -13.48 -2.02 -10.80
CA ARG A 81 -14.34 -0.86 -11.03
C ARG A 81 -15.73 -1.37 -10.70
N VAL A 82 -16.29 -0.96 -9.57
CA VAL A 82 -17.71 -1.19 -9.29
C VAL A 82 -18.42 -0.47 -10.42
N ALA A 83 -18.88 -1.25 -11.40
CA ALA A 83 -19.77 -0.77 -12.43
C ALA A 83 -20.95 -0.17 -11.66
N ARG A 84 -21.14 1.15 -11.80
CA ARG A 84 -22.38 1.78 -11.35
C ARG A 84 -23.50 1.03 -12.08
N SER A 85 -24.21 0.16 -11.38
CA SER A 85 -25.44 -0.43 -11.88
C SER A 85 -26.43 0.73 -12.02
N GLY A 86 -26.54 1.22 -13.26
CA GLY A 86 -27.59 2.13 -13.65
C GLY A 86 -28.93 1.50 -13.29
N GLY A 87 -29.78 2.30 -12.64
CA GLY A 87 -30.99 1.89 -11.96
C GLY A 87 -31.89 0.94 -12.73
N ASN A 88 -32.31 -0.11 -12.00
CA ASN A 88 -33.45 -0.94 -12.33
C ASN A 88 -34.72 -0.07 -12.32
N ARG A 89 -35.22 0.34 -13.49
CA ARG A 89 -36.59 0.89 -13.60
C ARG A 89 -37.55 -0.30 -13.63
N PRO A 90 -38.50 -0.43 -12.69
CA PRO A 90 -39.59 -1.37 -12.86
C PRO A 90 -40.48 -0.86 -14.00
N ARG A 91 -40.52 -1.56 -15.13
CA ARG A 91 -41.61 -1.38 -16.09
C ARG A 91 -42.85 -2.05 -15.50
N GLY A 92 -43.77 -1.21 -15.03
CA GLY A 92 -45.05 -1.61 -14.48
C GLY A 92 -45.83 -2.52 -15.44
N ARG A 93 -46.46 -3.52 -14.83
CA ARG A 93 -47.59 -4.28 -15.35
C ARG A 93 -48.79 -3.35 -15.55
N SER A 94 -49.46 -3.51 -16.68
CA SER A 94 -50.90 -3.22 -16.86
C SER A 94 -51.32 -4.00 -18.12
N SER A 95 -51.74 -5.26 -18.01
CA SER A 95 -53.13 -5.72 -17.80
C SER A 95 -54.12 -5.12 -18.81
N SER A 96 -54.46 -5.95 -19.80
CA SER A 96 -55.76 -6.13 -20.48
C SER A 96 -56.92 -5.19 -20.11
N CYS A 97 -57.50 -4.55 -21.14
CA CYS A 97 -58.88 -4.67 -21.62
C CYS A 97 -58.95 -4.16 -23.06
#